data_AF-A0A2E8WDT5-F1
#
_entry.id   AF-A0A2E8WDT5-F1
#
_cell.length_a   1.000
_cell.length_b   1.000
_cell.length_c   1.000
_cell.angle_alpha   90.00
_cell.angle_beta   90.00
_cell.angle_gamma   90.00
#
_symmetry.space_group_name_H-M   'P 1'
#
loop_
_entity.id
_entity.type
_entity.pdbx_description
1 polymer ?
#
loop_
_entity_poly.entity_id
_entity_poly.type
_entity_poly.pdbx_seq_one_letter_code
_entity_poly.pdbx_strand_id
1 'polypeptide(L)' 'MSEEKMTLAERKAKEREERTKLIRKAGKGDKKALKILAGPPYHMKVFTPEEREEYMKQQEEA' A
#
# COMPACT_ATOMS: atom_id res chain seq x y z
N MET A 1 35.22 2.66 1.08
CA MET A 1 33.87 2.09 0.93
C MET A 1 33.09 3.07 0.07
N SER A 2 33.07 2.87 -1.24
CA SER A 2 32.30 3.73 -2.13
C SER A 2 30.82 3.47 -1.87
N GLU A 3 30.13 4.45 -1.30
CA GLU A 3 28.67 4.46 -1.31
C GLU A 3 28.23 4.54 -2.78
N GLU A 4 28.00 3.39 -3.41
CA GLU A 4 27.35 3.34 -4.71
C GLU A 4 25.98 4.00 -4.57
N LYS A 5 25.92 5.26 -4.98
CA LYS A 5 24.69 6.04 -5.01
C LYS A 5 23.74 5.33 -5.97
N MET A 6 22.73 4.64 -5.41
CA MET A 6 21.66 4.04 -6.20
C MET A 6 21.18 5.03 -7.26
N THR A 7 21.06 4.56 -8.49
CA THR A 7 20.51 5.34 -9.60
C THR A 7 19.07 5.74 -9.29
N LEU A 8 18.58 6.79 -9.95
CA LEU A 8 17.18 7.23 -9.81
C LEU A 8 16.18 6.10 -10.15
N ALA A 9 16.54 5.23 -11.10
CA ALA A 9 15.74 4.08 -11.48
C ALA A 9 15.65 3.04 -10.36
N GLU A 10 16.77 2.70 -9.73
CA GLU A 10 16.82 1.74 -8.62
C GLU A 10 16.08 2.24 -7.39
N ARG A 11 16.21 3.55 -7.07
CA ARG A 11 15.46 4.18 -5.98
C ARG A 11 13.95 4.07 -6.19
N LYS A 12 13.48 4.36 -7.41
CA LYS A 12 12.06 4.22 -7.77
C LYS A 12 11.59 2.76 -7.75
N ALA A 13 12.43 1.82 -8.19
CA ALA A 13 12.12 0.40 -8.14
C ALA A 13 11.94 -0.08 -6.68
N LYS A 14 12.85 0.32 -5.80
CA LYS A 14 12.79 0.01 -4.37
C LYS A 14 11.54 0.59 -3.71
N GLU A 15 11.21 1.85 -3.99
CA GLU A 15 10.00 2.49 -3.46
C GLU A 15 8.72 1.78 -3.93
N ARG A 16 8.67 1.35 -5.20
CA ARG A 16 7.55 0.53 -5.71
C ARG A 16 7.45 -0.82 -4.99
N GLU A 17 8.57 -1.45 -4.73
CA GLU A 17 8.61 -2.74 -4.02
C GLU A 17 8.12 -2.58 -2.57
N GLU A 18 8.59 -1.56 -1.87
CA GLU A 18 8.18 -1.23 -0.50
C GLU A 18 6.68 -0.90 -0.44
N ARG A 19 6.17 -0.10 -1.38
CA ARG A 19 4.74 0.17 -1.53
C ARG A 19 3.94 -1.11 -1.72
N THR A 20 4.40 -2.00 -2.60
CA THR A 20 3.72 -3.28 -2.87
C THR A 20 3.65 -4.16 -1.63
N LYS A 21 4.74 -4.22 -0.85
CA LYS A 21 4.80 -4.93 0.43
C LYS A 21 3.80 -4.34 1.43
N LEU A 22 3.69 -3.02 1.52
CA LEU A 22 2.72 -2.34 2.38
C LEU A 22 1.28 -2.65 1.97
N ILE A 23 0.96 -2.60 0.67
CA ILE A 23 -0.39 -2.92 0.16
C ILE A 23 -0.77 -4.36 0.52
N ARG A 24 0.13 -5.33 0.34
CA ARG A 24 -0.13 -6.74 0.70
C ARG A 24 -0.37 -6.92 2.20
N LYS A 25 0.32 -6.17 3.06
CA LYS A 25 0.09 -6.21 4.51
C LYS A 25 -1.24 -5.56 4.87
N ALA A 26 -1.52 -4.38 4.30
CA ALA A 26 -2.76 -3.65 4.53
C ALA A 26 -3.99 -4.48 4.11
N GLY A 27 -3.94 -5.15 2.95
CA GLY A 27 -5.01 -6.05 2.50
C GLY A 27 -5.18 -7.31 3.35
N LYS A 28 -4.25 -7.63 4.25
CA LYS A 28 -4.40 -8.69 5.26
C LYS A 28 -4.90 -8.16 6.61
N GLY A 29 -5.21 -6.87 6.72
CA GLY A 29 -5.68 -6.23 7.95
C GLY A 29 -4.59 -5.60 8.82
N ASP A 30 -3.36 -5.40 8.31
CA ASP A 30 -2.31 -4.70 9.06
C ASP A 30 -2.63 -3.20 9.18
N LYS A 31 -3.11 -2.81 10.37
CA LYS A 31 -3.48 -1.43 10.73
C LYS A 31 -2.33 -0.43 10.58
N LYS A 32 -1.08 -0.87 10.80
CA LYS A 32 0.09 0.01 10.65
C LYS A 32 0.37 0.26 9.17
N ALA A 33 0.27 -0.77 8.33
CA ALA A 33 0.41 -0.62 6.89
C ALA A 33 -0.70 0.26 6.29
N LEU A 34 -1.94 0.11 6.76
CA LEU A 34 -3.06 0.98 6.37
C LEU A 34 -2.80 2.45 6.69
N LYS A 35 -2.32 2.75 7.91
CA LYS A 35 -2.00 4.13 8.32
C LYS A 35 -0.87 4.74 7.51
N ILE A 36 0.16 3.94 7.17
CA ILE A 36 1.27 4.40 6.32
C ILE A 36 0.78 4.71 4.90
N LEU A 37 -0.05 3.83 4.33
CA LEU A 37 -0.58 4.03 2.98
C LEU A 37 -1.55 5.20 2.90
N ALA A 38 -2.35 5.45 3.95
CA ALA A 38 -3.28 6.59 3.99
C ALA A 38 -2.55 7.94 4.08
N GLY A 39 -1.33 7.98 4.62
CA GLY A 39 -0.53 9.18 4.76
C GLY A 39 0.39 9.45 3.56
N PRO A 40 1.12 10.59 3.59
CA PRO A 40 2.20 10.85 2.64
C PRO A 40 3.29 9.77 2.73
N PRO A 41 3.94 9.40 1.61
CA PRO A 41 3.78 9.93 0.25
C PRO A 41 2.67 9.25 -0.57
N TYR A 42 1.96 8.26 -0.01
CA TYR A 42 1.12 7.36 -0.79
C TYR A 42 -0.32 7.84 -0.97
N HIS A 43 -0.94 8.41 0.08
CA HIS A 43 -2.33 8.89 0.07
C HIS A 43 -3.34 7.88 -0.51
N MET A 44 -3.15 6.59 -0.20
CA MET A 44 -3.98 5.48 -0.67
C MET A 44 -4.89 4.95 0.43
N LYS A 45 -6.17 4.74 0.10
CA LYS A 45 -7.06 3.89 0.89
C LYS A 45 -6.97 2.46 0.37
N VAL A 46 -6.61 1.53 1.25
CA VAL A 46 -6.67 0.08 0.97
C VAL A 46 -7.80 -0.47 1.82
N PHE A 47 -8.79 -1.08 1.17
CA PHE A 47 -9.88 -1.74 1.88
C PHE A 47 -9.36 -3.02 2.53
N THR A 48 -9.72 -3.24 3.79
CA THR A 48 -9.58 -4.56 4.40
C THR A 48 -10.51 -5.56 3.70
N PRO A 49 -10.30 -6.88 3.88
CA PRO A 49 -11.25 -7.87 3.37
C PRO A 49 -12.69 -7.59 3.83
N GLU A 50 -12.87 -7.19 5.10
CA GLU A 50 -14.16 -6.82 5.68
C GLU A 50 -14.77 -5.59 5.00
N GLU A 51 -14.02 -4.49 4.86
CA GLU A 51 -14.50 -3.29 4.16
C GLU A 51 -14.77 -3.55 2.67
N ARG A 52 -14.03 -4.48 2.06
CA ARG A 52 -14.22 -4.87 0.67
C ARG A 52 -15.49 -5.69 0.49
N GLU A 53 -15.80 -6.58 1.42
CA GLU A 53 -17.07 -7.32 1.44
C GLU A 53 -18.25 -6.36 1.63
N GLU A 54 -18.16 -5.42 2.57
CA GLU A 54 -19.19 -4.38 2.74
C GLU A 54 -19.37 -3.51 1.49
N TYR A 55 -18.27 -3.09 0.87
CA TYR A 55 -18.31 -2.30 -0.37
C TYR A 55 -18.95 -3.07 -1.52
N MET A 56 -18.62 -4.36 -1.69
CA MET A 56 -19.21 -5.20 -2.73
C MET A 56 -20.70 -5.43 -2.47
N LYS A 57 -21.10 -5.65 -1.22
CA LYS A 57 -22.50 -5.83 -0.84
C LYS A 57 -23.34 -4.57 -1.11
N GLN A 58 -22.80 -3.39 -0.81
CA GLN A 58 -23.45 -2.10 -1.11
C GLN A 58 -23.58 -1.84 -2.62
N GLN A 59 -22.67 -2.35 -3.45
CA GLN A 59 -22.76 -2.25 -4.91
C GLN A 59 -23.78 -3.23 -5.51
N GLU A 60 -24.05 -4.34 -4.84
CA GLU A 60 -25.01 -5.37 -5.28
C GLU A 60 -26.45 -5.03 -4.85
N GLU A 61 -26.62 -4.24 -3.78
CA GLU A 61 -27.92 -3.75 -3.28
C GLU A 61 -28.36 -2.40 -3.87
N ALA A 62 -27.55 -1.74 -4.72
CA ALA A 62 -27.83 -0.45 -5.37
C ALA A 62 -28.25 -0.61 -6.84
#